data_AF-A0A5M9NYN3-F1
#
_entry.id   AF-A0A5M9NYN3-F1
#
_cell.length_a   1.000
_cell.length_b   1.000
_cell.length_c   1.000
_cell.angle_alpha   90.00
_cell.angle_beta   90.00
_cell.angle_gamma   90.00
#
_symmetry.space_group_name_H-M   'P 1'
#
loop_
_entity.id
_entity.type
_entity.pdbx_description
1 polymer ?
#
loop_
_entity_poly.entity_id
_entity_poly.type
_entity_poly.pdbx_seq_one_letter_code
_entity_poly.pdbx_strand_id
1 'polypeptide(L)'
;MKNKDEEKRCITTGTYLVSTYEKRVCTDFQSLATKRRITVFFLPDIHDTKLDTVALSNASRCSIVAEVAGEKYVPRDFLNLLVVGEGGKIGSKVKNTNDSYDLGPAQVNTIHSKYILRNYPNKSWVDVATDPVLNISISADIFKGCLTYAKGHVWEAVGCYNSKTVNIKTNYLIRTMKTWDYILKRPSLNCSEYWYQD
;
A
#
# COMPACT_ATOMS: atom_id res chain seq x y z
N MET A 1 -9.31 44.78 -35.02
CA MET A 1 -10.44 44.44 -34.11
C MET A 1 -10.23 43.02 -33.62
N LYS A 2 -10.30 42.81 -32.30
CA LYS A 2 -9.78 41.65 -31.57
C LYS A 2 -10.52 40.34 -31.88
N ASN A 3 -9.73 39.27 -32.07
CA ASN A 3 -10.14 37.87 -32.16
C ASN A 3 -10.96 37.45 -30.95
N LYS A 4 -12.05 36.70 -31.18
CA LYS A 4 -12.77 35.98 -30.14
C LYS A 4 -12.05 34.66 -29.87
N ASP A 5 -11.85 34.39 -28.59
CA ASP A 5 -11.08 33.29 -28.03
C ASP A 5 -11.58 31.91 -28.50
N GLU A 6 -10.79 31.22 -29.32
CA GLU A 6 -10.83 29.76 -29.39
C GLU A 6 -10.04 29.24 -28.19
N GLU A 7 -10.76 28.89 -27.11
CA GLU A 7 -10.18 28.40 -25.88
C GLU A 7 -9.47 27.05 -26.14
N LYS A 8 -8.15 27.05 -26.07
CA LYS A 8 -7.33 25.84 -26.22
C LYS A 8 -7.65 24.87 -25.07
N ARG A 9 -8.14 23.67 -25.39
CA ARG A 9 -8.48 22.63 -24.42
C ARG A 9 -7.42 21.52 -24.43
N CYS A 10 -6.71 21.33 -23.31
CA CYS A 10 -5.82 20.17 -23.14
C CYS A 10 -6.67 18.97 -22.71
N ILE A 11 -6.41 17.81 -23.30
CA ILE A 11 -7.05 16.53 -22.96
C ILE A 11 -5.99 15.51 -22.55
N THR A 12 -6.37 14.61 -21.64
CA THR A 12 -5.48 13.54 -21.18
C THR A 12 -5.54 12.38 -22.16
N THR A 13 -4.40 12.00 -22.72
CA THR A 13 -4.28 10.83 -23.60
C THR A 13 -3.10 9.99 -23.13
N GLY A 14 -3.37 8.88 -22.44
CA GLY A 14 -2.30 8.05 -21.86
C GLY A 14 -1.51 8.81 -20.77
N THR A 15 -0.17 8.75 -20.84
CA THR A 15 0.76 9.33 -19.85
C THR A 15 1.07 10.82 -20.05
N TYR A 16 0.46 11.49 -21.03
CA TYR A 16 0.75 12.89 -21.36
C TYR A 16 -0.53 13.72 -21.59
N LEU A 17 -0.41 15.04 -21.38
CA LEU A 17 -1.42 16.03 -21.76
C LEU A 17 -1.11 16.58 -23.14
N VAL A 18 -2.07 16.44 -24.05
CA VAL A 18 -1.92 16.85 -25.45
C VAL A 18 -3.04 17.83 -25.83
N SER A 19 -2.69 18.88 -26.56
CA SER A 19 -3.68 19.80 -27.14
C SER A 19 -4.38 19.14 -28.32
N THR A 20 -5.71 19.26 -28.38
CA THR A 20 -6.52 18.67 -29.47
C THR A 20 -6.28 19.33 -30.83
N TYR A 21 -5.68 20.51 -30.86
CA TYR A 21 -5.56 21.33 -32.08
C TYR A 21 -4.12 21.48 -32.58
N GLU A 22 -3.12 21.26 -31.73
CA GLU A 22 -1.71 21.23 -32.12
C GLU A 22 -1.06 20.11 -31.32
N LYS A 23 -0.44 19.11 -31.98
CA LYS A 23 0.26 17.99 -31.32
C LYS A 23 1.54 18.47 -30.58
N ARG A 24 1.39 19.34 -29.57
CA ARG A 24 2.43 19.82 -28.65
C ARG A 24 2.07 19.39 -27.22
N VAL A 25 3.09 19.07 -26.43
CA VAL A 25 2.95 18.75 -25.00
C VAL A 25 2.54 20.04 -24.26
N CYS A 26 1.42 20.01 -23.53
CA CYS A 26 1.00 21.15 -22.71
C CYS A 26 1.98 21.29 -21.51
N THR A 27 2.96 22.18 -21.61
CA THR A 27 3.84 22.52 -20.47
C THR A 27 3.18 23.60 -19.61
N ASP A 28 2.42 23.22 -18.58
CA ASP A 28 2.44 23.91 -17.27
C ASP A 28 1.52 23.22 -16.23
N PHE A 29 2.02 22.15 -15.59
CA PHE A 29 1.42 21.62 -14.36
C PHE A 29 2.12 22.16 -13.10
N GLN A 30 3.23 22.90 -13.27
CA GLN A 30 3.99 23.46 -12.15
C GLN A 30 3.35 24.73 -11.57
N SER A 31 2.57 25.50 -12.34
CA SER A 31 2.05 26.79 -11.86
C SER A 31 0.79 26.69 -10.97
N LEU A 32 0.05 25.58 -11.01
CA LEU A 32 -1.15 25.37 -10.18
C LEU A 32 -0.81 24.82 -8.78
N ALA A 33 0.30 24.10 -8.62
CA ALA A 33 0.74 23.54 -7.35
C ALA A 33 1.30 24.59 -6.37
N THR A 34 1.64 25.79 -6.85
CA THR A 34 2.30 26.83 -6.05
C THR A 34 1.32 27.69 -5.23
N LYS A 35 0.02 27.68 -5.54
CA LYS A 35 -0.97 28.58 -4.88
C LYS A 35 -1.76 27.95 -3.74
N ARG A 36 -1.74 26.63 -3.58
CA ARG A 36 -2.32 25.95 -2.41
C ARG A 36 -1.37 24.81 -2.07
N ARG A 37 -0.80 24.81 -0.85
CA ARG A 37 -0.04 23.68 -0.29
C ARG A 37 -0.96 22.45 -0.16
N ILE A 38 -1.31 21.85 -1.29
CA ILE A 38 -2.05 20.59 -1.39
C ILE A 38 -1.13 19.72 -2.22
N THR A 39 -0.43 18.81 -1.56
CA THR A 39 0.33 17.78 -2.23
C THR A 39 -0.68 16.81 -2.83
N VAL A 40 -1.18 17.11 -4.02
CA VAL A 40 -1.98 16.16 -4.80
C VAL A 40 -0.99 15.13 -5.33
N PHE A 41 -0.79 14.06 -4.56
CA PHE A 41 -0.13 12.87 -5.08
C PHE A 41 -1.10 12.22 -6.05
N PHE A 42 -1.00 12.59 -7.32
CA PHE A 42 -1.73 11.94 -8.39
C PHE A 42 -1.25 10.48 -8.44
N LEU A 43 -2.17 9.53 -8.26
CA LEU A 43 -1.94 8.08 -8.38
C LEU A 43 -2.56 7.61 -9.71
N PRO A 44 -2.04 8.07 -10.88
CA PRO A 44 -2.74 7.95 -12.16
C PRO A 44 -2.98 6.50 -12.57
N ASP A 45 -2.02 5.62 -12.31
CA ASP A 45 -2.09 4.21 -12.69
C ASP A 45 -3.09 3.44 -11.84
N ILE A 46 -3.28 3.77 -10.57
CA ILE A 46 -4.19 3.00 -9.71
C ILE A 46 -5.63 3.52 -9.78
N HIS A 47 -5.91 4.77 -10.15
CA HIS A 47 -7.28 5.30 -10.13
C HIS A 47 -8.18 4.59 -11.15
N ASP A 48 -7.76 4.55 -12.41
CA ASP A 48 -8.60 4.08 -13.52
C ASP A 48 -8.33 2.64 -13.94
N THR A 49 -7.22 2.05 -13.47
CA THR A 49 -6.87 0.67 -13.84
C THR A 49 -7.79 -0.32 -13.12
N LYS A 50 -8.43 -1.16 -13.92
CA LYS A 50 -9.13 -2.36 -13.45
C LYS A 50 -8.10 -3.47 -13.27
N LEU A 51 -8.06 -4.03 -12.07
CA LEU A 51 -7.18 -5.14 -11.71
C LEU A 51 -8.03 -6.36 -11.40
N ASP A 52 -7.63 -7.51 -11.93
CA ASP A 52 -8.20 -8.79 -11.53
C ASP A 52 -7.68 -9.17 -10.15
N THR A 53 -8.53 -9.79 -9.34
CA THR A 53 -8.17 -10.18 -7.99
C THR A 53 -8.01 -11.68 -7.85
N VAL A 54 -6.91 -12.12 -7.25
CA VAL A 54 -6.60 -13.54 -7.02
C VAL A 54 -6.18 -13.74 -5.57
N ALA A 55 -6.72 -14.78 -4.92
CA ALA A 55 -6.33 -15.10 -3.55
C ALA A 55 -4.84 -15.49 -3.50
N LEU A 56 -4.09 -14.89 -2.58
CA LEU A 56 -2.73 -15.35 -2.27
C LEU A 56 -2.83 -16.67 -1.50
N SER A 57 -2.22 -17.72 -2.03
CA SER A 57 -2.24 -19.03 -1.37
C SER A 57 -1.57 -18.97 0.01
N ASN A 58 -1.99 -19.82 0.95
CA ASN A 58 -1.36 -19.89 2.27
C ASN A 58 0.13 -20.23 2.17
N ALA A 59 0.50 -21.14 1.27
CA ALA A 59 1.89 -21.53 1.05
C ALA A 59 2.75 -20.35 0.57
N SER A 60 2.27 -19.63 -0.46
CA SER A 60 2.96 -18.45 -0.99
C SER A 60 3.07 -17.36 0.07
N ARG A 61 1.99 -17.07 0.81
CA ARG A 61 2.02 -16.12 1.92
C ARG A 61 3.06 -16.49 2.96
N CYS A 62 3.06 -17.73 3.43
CA CYS A 62 3.99 -18.18 4.47
C CYS A 62 5.45 -18.11 4.01
N SER A 63 5.74 -18.51 2.78
CA SER A 63 7.10 -18.41 2.19
C SER A 63 7.57 -16.96 2.12
N ILE A 64 6.74 -16.06 1.57
CA ILE A 64 7.09 -14.64 1.42
C ILE A 64 7.29 -13.99 2.79
N VAL A 65 6.39 -14.26 3.75
CA VAL A 65 6.51 -13.71 5.10
C VAL A 65 7.78 -14.20 5.79
N ALA A 66 8.17 -15.47 5.63
CA ALA A 66 9.40 -16.00 6.22
C ALA A 66 10.64 -15.28 5.68
N GLU A 67 10.74 -15.18 4.35
CA GLU A 67 11.84 -14.49 3.65
C GLU A 67 11.93 -13.01 4.05
N VAL A 68 10.85 -12.26 3.82
CA VAL A 68 10.81 -10.82 4.09
C VAL A 68 11.03 -10.51 5.57
N ALA A 69 10.46 -11.30 6.49
CA ALA A 69 10.65 -11.06 7.92
C ALA A 69 12.11 -11.23 8.34
N GLY A 70 12.81 -12.22 7.75
CA GLY A 70 14.24 -12.43 7.93
C GLY A 70 15.05 -11.24 7.40
N GLU A 71 14.82 -10.84 6.16
CA GLU A 71 15.52 -9.71 5.52
C GLU A 71 15.33 -8.38 6.26
N LYS A 72 14.12 -8.11 6.74
CA LYS A 72 13.74 -6.84 7.37
C LYS A 72 13.91 -6.85 8.89
N TYR A 73 14.32 -7.98 9.47
CA TYR A 73 14.47 -8.18 10.90
C TYR A 73 13.22 -7.76 11.68
N VAL A 74 12.05 -8.29 11.28
CA VAL A 74 10.77 -8.11 11.97
C VAL A 74 10.23 -9.45 12.47
N PRO A 75 9.43 -9.49 13.55
CA PRO A 75 8.83 -10.74 14.02
C PRO A 75 7.86 -11.31 12.98
N ARG A 76 8.21 -12.47 12.38
CA ARG A 76 7.46 -13.11 11.29
C ARG A 76 6.01 -13.44 11.66
N ASP A 77 5.76 -13.91 12.89
CA ASP A 77 4.42 -14.27 13.36
C ASP A 77 3.49 -13.04 13.36
N PHE A 78 4.04 -11.87 13.70
CA PHE A 78 3.31 -10.61 13.73
C PHE A 78 3.18 -9.98 12.35
N LEU A 79 4.19 -10.11 11.48
CA LEU A 79 4.03 -9.75 10.07
C LEU A 79 2.94 -10.60 9.42
N ASN A 80 2.93 -11.92 9.69
CA ASN A 80 1.89 -12.83 9.23
C ASN A 80 0.51 -12.42 9.75
N LEU A 81 0.41 -12.10 11.04
CA LEU A 81 -0.81 -11.61 11.67
C LEU A 81 -1.37 -10.37 10.97
N LEU A 82 -0.50 -9.42 10.60
CA LEU A 82 -0.90 -8.23 9.86
C LEU A 82 -1.46 -8.61 8.48
N VAL A 83 -0.72 -9.40 7.69
CA VAL A 83 -1.16 -9.83 6.35
C VAL A 83 -2.49 -10.59 6.39
N VAL A 84 -2.65 -11.52 7.33
CA VAL A 84 -3.90 -12.28 7.49
C VAL A 84 -5.04 -11.40 8.00
N GLY A 85 -4.74 -10.44 8.88
CA GLY A 85 -5.71 -9.49 9.42
C GLY A 85 -6.28 -8.55 8.37
N GLU A 86 -5.46 -8.16 7.39
CA GLU A 86 -5.88 -7.35 6.24
C GLU A 86 -6.73 -8.16 5.25
N GLY A 87 -6.39 -9.42 5.02
CA GLY A 87 -7.19 -10.34 4.20
C GLY A 87 -7.30 -9.92 2.72
N GLY A 88 -6.38 -9.09 2.25
CA GLY A 88 -6.34 -8.64 0.87
C GLY A 88 -6.00 -9.78 -0.10
N LYS A 89 -6.37 -9.59 -1.36
CA LYS A 89 -6.00 -10.44 -2.50
C LYS A 89 -4.91 -9.75 -3.34
N ILE A 90 -4.20 -10.53 -4.16
CA ILE A 90 -3.39 -9.98 -5.24
C ILE A 90 -4.31 -9.15 -6.14
N GLY A 91 -3.88 -7.95 -6.54
CA GLY A 91 -4.65 -7.01 -7.35
C GLY A 91 -5.73 -6.22 -6.59
N SER A 92 -5.89 -6.43 -5.28
CA SER A 92 -6.87 -5.69 -4.49
C SER A 92 -6.54 -4.20 -4.47
N LYS A 93 -7.58 -3.38 -4.60
CA LYS A 93 -7.51 -1.94 -4.49
C LYS A 93 -8.81 -1.43 -3.87
N VAL A 94 -8.74 -1.01 -2.62
CA VAL A 94 -9.90 -0.48 -1.88
C VAL A 94 -9.73 1.03 -1.70
N LYS A 95 -10.71 1.81 -2.16
CA LYS A 95 -10.67 3.28 -2.04
C LYS A 95 -11.16 3.72 -0.65
N ASN A 96 -10.41 4.59 0.00
CA ASN A 96 -10.78 5.22 1.26
C ASN A 96 -11.44 6.59 1.04
N THR A 97 -12.15 7.07 2.07
CA THR A 97 -12.86 8.37 2.03
C THR A 97 -11.93 9.57 1.92
N ASN A 98 -10.64 9.40 2.23
CA ASN A 98 -9.61 10.43 2.10
C ASN A 98 -8.83 10.34 0.77
N ASP A 99 -9.39 9.65 -0.23
CA ASP A 99 -8.80 9.38 -1.56
C ASP A 99 -7.50 8.57 -1.56
N SER A 100 -7.08 7.99 -0.43
CA SER A 100 -6.06 6.94 -0.40
C SER A 100 -6.62 5.59 -0.84
N TYR A 101 -5.73 4.65 -1.13
CA TYR A 101 -6.09 3.29 -1.51
C TYR A 101 -5.33 2.28 -0.64
N ASP A 102 -5.99 1.19 -0.27
CA ASP A 102 -5.37 0.00 0.32
C ASP A 102 -5.11 -1.05 -0.77
N LEU A 103 -3.85 -1.44 -0.93
CA LEU A 103 -3.39 -2.22 -2.09
C LEU A 103 -2.92 -3.62 -1.72
N GLY A 104 -3.27 -4.60 -2.55
CA GLY A 104 -2.70 -5.94 -2.53
C GLY A 104 -3.00 -6.75 -1.25
N PRO A 105 -2.26 -7.87 -1.04
CA PRO A 105 -2.52 -8.81 0.06
C PRO A 105 -2.44 -8.23 1.47
N ALA A 106 -1.45 -7.38 1.73
CA ALA A 106 -1.23 -6.73 3.03
C ALA A 106 -1.90 -5.34 3.11
N GLN A 107 -2.78 -5.02 2.16
CA GLN A 107 -3.55 -3.76 2.12
C GLN A 107 -2.69 -2.52 2.38
N VAL A 108 -1.52 -2.44 1.71
CA VAL A 108 -0.58 -1.32 1.86
C VAL A 108 -1.27 -0.03 1.43
N ASN A 109 -1.40 0.90 2.38
CA ASN A 109 -2.10 2.16 2.14
C ASN A 109 -1.21 3.20 1.42
N THR A 110 -1.75 3.86 0.40
CA THR A 110 -1.04 4.88 -0.39
C THR A 110 -0.70 6.17 0.38
N ILE A 111 -1.16 6.34 1.62
CA ILE A 111 -0.68 7.40 2.54
C ILE A 111 0.84 7.30 2.78
N HIS A 112 1.41 6.11 2.59
CA HIS A 112 2.85 5.86 2.68
C HIS A 112 3.61 6.23 1.39
N SER A 113 2.99 6.92 0.42
CA SER A 113 3.57 7.29 -0.87
C SER A 113 4.96 7.90 -0.79
N LYS A 114 5.20 8.83 0.15
CA LYS A 114 6.54 9.42 0.34
C LYS A 114 7.61 8.37 0.63
N TYR A 115 7.29 7.36 1.43
CA TYR A 115 8.21 6.26 1.73
C TYR A 115 8.35 5.34 0.51
N ILE A 116 7.23 4.95 -0.10
CA ILE A 116 7.20 3.99 -1.21
C ILE A 116 7.97 4.55 -2.42
N LEU A 117 7.68 5.78 -2.85
CA LEU A 117 8.35 6.42 -3.99
C LEU A 117 9.84 6.63 -3.76
N ARG A 118 10.27 6.81 -2.50
CA ARG A 118 11.68 7.00 -2.16
C ARG A 118 12.47 5.69 -2.19
N ASN A 119 11.90 4.61 -1.66
CA ASN A 119 12.62 3.34 -1.47
C ASN A 119 12.36 2.33 -2.60
N TYR A 120 11.27 2.50 -3.36
CA TYR A 120 10.87 1.67 -4.49
C TYR A 120 10.60 2.54 -5.73
N PRO A 121 11.56 3.39 -6.18
CA PRO A 121 11.32 4.41 -7.20
C PRO A 121 10.94 3.87 -8.58
N ASN A 122 11.25 2.59 -8.86
CA ASN A 122 10.98 1.92 -10.13
C ASN A 122 9.71 1.06 -10.09
N LYS A 123 8.90 1.17 -9.03
CA LYS A 123 7.67 0.38 -8.87
C LYS A 123 6.45 1.27 -9.01
N SER A 124 5.48 0.80 -9.77
CA SER A 124 4.17 1.42 -9.94
C SER A 124 3.23 1.04 -8.79
N TRP A 125 2.10 1.71 -8.67
CA TRP A 125 1.07 1.35 -7.71
C TRP A 125 0.33 0.06 -8.13
N VAL A 126 0.28 -0.23 -9.43
CA VAL A 126 -0.14 -1.54 -9.92
C VAL A 126 0.78 -2.63 -9.41
N ASP A 127 2.12 -2.45 -9.47
CA ASP A 127 3.08 -3.41 -8.92
C ASP A 127 2.85 -3.61 -7.42
N VAL A 128 2.63 -2.53 -6.66
CA VAL A 128 2.32 -2.63 -5.23
C VAL A 128 1.04 -3.44 -4.98
N ALA A 129 0.06 -3.40 -5.87
CA ALA A 129 -1.17 -4.18 -5.75
C ALA A 129 -1.03 -5.64 -6.21
N THR A 130 -0.22 -5.92 -7.23
CA THR A 130 -0.18 -7.23 -7.93
C THR A 130 1.05 -8.08 -7.61
N ASP A 131 2.16 -7.51 -7.13
CA ASP A 131 3.34 -8.24 -6.70
C ASP A 131 3.26 -8.51 -5.18
N PRO A 132 2.96 -9.75 -4.76
CA PRO A 132 2.80 -10.06 -3.34
C PRO A 132 4.10 -9.93 -2.54
N VAL A 133 5.26 -10.14 -3.17
CA VAL A 133 6.57 -10.01 -2.50
C VAL A 133 6.86 -8.55 -2.22
N LEU A 134 6.68 -7.68 -3.21
CA LEU A 134 6.80 -6.23 -3.04
C LEU A 134 5.82 -5.71 -1.98
N ASN A 135 4.55 -6.11 -2.06
CA ASN A 135 3.51 -5.67 -1.15
C ASN A 135 3.83 -6.03 0.31
N ILE A 136 4.20 -7.28 0.57
CA ILE A 136 4.56 -7.75 1.92
C ILE A 136 5.89 -7.13 2.39
N SER A 137 6.83 -6.86 1.48
CA SER A 137 8.08 -6.13 1.79
C SER A 137 7.83 -4.70 2.26
N ILE A 138 6.95 -3.96 1.59
CA ILE A 138 6.55 -2.61 2.00
C ILE A 138 5.81 -2.67 3.36
N SER A 139 4.92 -3.64 3.55
CA SER A 139 4.25 -3.86 4.83
C SER A 139 5.25 -4.11 5.96
N ALA A 140 6.27 -4.95 5.72
CA ALA A 140 7.33 -5.22 6.70
C ALA A 140 8.16 -3.98 7.03
N ASP A 141 8.49 -3.13 6.06
CA ASP A 141 9.17 -1.85 6.29
C ASP A 141 8.33 -0.91 7.18
N ILE A 142 7.04 -0.80 6.90
CA ILE A 142 6.12 0.02 7.71
C ILE A 142 6.04 -0.55 9.14
N PHE A 143 5.92 -1.87 9.27
CA PHE A 143 5.90 -2.55 10.57
C PHE A 143 7.22 -2.36 11.33
N LYS A 144 8.37 -2.39 10.65
CA LYS A 144 9.68 -2.09 11.24
C LYS A 144 9.75 -0.66 11.78
N GLY A 145 9.20 0.29 11.04
CA GLY A 145 9.05 1.67 11.51
C GLY A 145 8.20 1.76 12.79
N CYS A 146 7.09 1.03 12.85
CA CYS A 146 6.25 0.94 14.05
C CYS A 146 6.93 0.24 15.23
N LEU A 147 7.72 -0.81 14.99
CA LEU A 147 8.53 -1.46 16.03
C LEU A 147 9.55 -0.50 16.61
N THR A 148 10.22 0.27 15.76
CA THR A 148 11.18 1.29 16.18
C THR A 148 10.49 2.36 17.03
N TYR A 149 9.34 2.87 16.57
CA TYR A 149 8.54 3.85 17.30
C TYR A 149 8.09 3.33 18.67
N ALA A 150 7.63 2.07 18.71
CA ALA A 150 7.16 1.40 19.92
C ALA A 150 8.31 0.85 20.80
N LYS A 151 9.58 1.19 20.52
CA LYS A 151 10.74 0.69 21.27
C LYS A 151 10.77 -0.84 21.41
N GLY A 152 10.31 -1.56 20.38
CA GLY A 152 10.23 -3.02 20.36
C GLY A 152 8.97 -3.62 21.00
N HIS A 153 8.06 -2.82 21.58
CA HIS A 153 6.78 -3.34 22.10
C HIS A 153 5.88 -3.78 20.95
N VAL A 154 5.85 -5.08 20.69
CA VAL A 154 5.26 -5.63 19.46
C VAL A 154 3.77 -5.36 19.30
N TRP A 155 2.98 -5.47 20.36
CA TRP A 155 1.54 -5.16 20.30
C TRP A 155 1.28 -3.67 20.11
N GLU A 156 2.14 -2.81 20.67
CA GLU A 156 2.07 -1.39 20.42
C GLU A 156 2.39 -1.05 18.96
N ALA A 157 3.35 -1.77 18.36
CA ALA A 157 3.72 -1.67 16.95
C ALA A 157 2.61 -2.18 16.02
N VAL A 158 1.95 -3.29 16.35
CA VAL A 158 0.77 -3.80 15.65
C VAL A 158 -0.35 -2.76 15.64
N GLY A 159 -0.58 -2.11 16.79
CA GLY A 159 -1.55 -1.02 16.85
C GLY A 159 -1.11 0.19 15.99
N CYS A 160 0.18 0.55 16.02
CA CYS A 160 0.75 1.63 15.19
C CYS A 160 0.58 1.37 13.69
N TYR A 161 0.73 0.13 13.23
CA TYR A 161 0.57 -0.25 11.83
C TYR A 161 -0.82 0.11 11.31
N ASN A 162 -1.85 -0.18 12.11
CA ASN A 162 -3.24 0.06 11.76
C ASN A 162 -3.68 1.52 11.97
N SER A 163 -3.30 2.13 13.10
CA SER A 163 -3.63 3.52 13.38
C SER A 163 -2.75 4.14 14.47
N LYS A 164 -2.36 5.40 14.28
CA LYS A 164 -1.66 6.19 15.29
C LYS A 164 -2.59 6.86 16.32
N THR A 165 -3.91 6.85 16.07
CA THR A 165 -4.89 7.47 16.97
C THR A 165 -5.28 6.50 18.07
N VAL A 166 -5.06 6.86 19.34
CA VAL A 166 -5.22 5.96 20.50
C VAL A 166 -6.59 5.27 20.56
N ASN A 167 -7.70 6.00 20.40
CA ASN A 167 -9.04 5.40 20.49
C ASN A 167 -9.34 4.44 19.32
N ILE A 168 -8.76 4.69 18.14
CA ILE A 168 -8.90 3.82 16.97
C ILE A 168 -8.02 2.57 17.14
N LYS A 169 -6.83 2.75 17.72
CA LYS A 169 -5.85 1.71 18.00
C LYS A 169 -6.43 0.57 18.85
N THR A 170 -7.23 0.88 19.88
CA THR A 170 -7.85 -0.16 20.74
C THR A 170 -8.78 -1.09 19.96
N ASN A 171 -9.61 -0.55 19.07
CA ASN A 171 -10.53 -1.37 18.27
C ASN A 171 -9.78 -2.27 17.28
N TYR A 172 -8.70 -1.76 16.68
CA TYR A 172 -7.83 -2.57 15.83
C TYR A 172 -7.15 -3.67 16.63
N LEU A 173 -6.59 -3.36 17.81
CA LEU A 173 -5.96 -4.37 18.65
C LEU A 173 -6.92 -5.51 19.03
N ILE A 174 -8.16 -5.20 19.41
CA ILE A 174 -9.17 -6.23 19.70
C ILE A 174 -9.42 -7.12 18.48
N ARG A 175 -9.56 -6.53 17.28
CA ARG A 175 -9.74 -7.30 16.03
C ARG A 175 -8.51 -8.17 15.75
N THR A 176 -7.31 -7.60 15.86
CA THR A 176 -6.06 -8.31 15.64
C THR A 176 -5.85 -9.45 16.64
N MET A 177 -6.23 -9.28 17.91
CA MET A 177 -6.18 -10.37 18.90
C MET A 177 -7.14 -11.52 18.56
N LYS A 178 -8.32 -11.23 18.00
CA LYS A 178 -9.21 -12.27 17.47
C LYS A 178 -8.59 -12.99 16.27
N THR A 179 -7.94 -12.25 15.37
CA THR A 179 -7.19 -12.84 14.25
C THR A 179 -6.04 -13.71 14.74
N TRP A 180 -5.33 -13.29 15.78
CA TRP A 180 -4.26 -14.08 16.39
C TRP A 180 -4.77 -15.44 16.90
N ASP A 181 -5.84 -15.44 17.70
CA ASP A 181 -6.48 -16.68 18.15
C ASP A 181 -6.98 -17.55 16.98
N TYR A 182 -7.54 -16.92 15.94
CA TYR A 182 -7.99 -17.58 14.72
C TYR A 182 -6.85 -18.29 13.97
N ILE A 183 -5.67 -17.65 13.88
CA ILE A 183 -4.45 -18.19 13.27
C ILE A 183 -3.92 -19.36 14.09
N LEU A 184 -3.81 -19.21 15.42
CA LEU A 184 -3.28 -20.27 16.30
C LEU A 184 -4.10 -21.57 16.21
N LYS A 185 -5.42 -21.46 16.00
CA LYS A 185 -6.32 -22.61 15.84
C LYS A 185 -6.26 -23.27 14.46
N ARG A 186 -5.50 -22.74 13.50
CA ARG A 186 -5.44 -23.22 12.11
C ARG A 186 -3.98 -23.39 11.66
N PRO A 187 -3.46 -24.62 11.64
CA PRO A 187 -2.09 -24.90 11.22
C PRO A 187 -1.75 -24.33 9.83
N SER A 188 -2.70 -24.36 8.89
CA SER A 188 -2.51 -23.81 7.54
C SER A 188 -2.31 -22.28 7.50
N LEU A 189 -2.61 -21.55 8.58
CA LEU A 189 -2.46 -20.11 8.67
C LEU A 189 -1.28 -19.67 9.53
N ASN A 190 -0.91 -20.48 10.53
CA ASN A 190 0.16 -20.14 11.47
C ASN A 190 1.55 -20.24 10.86
N CYS A 191 1.70 -20.81 9.65
CA CYS A 191 2.96 -20.93 8.94
C CYS A 191 4.08 -21.66 9.69
N SER A 192 3.79 -22.42 10.74
CA SER A 192 4.81 -23.06 11.56
C SER A 192 5.72 -24.00 10.77
N GLU A 193 5.17 -24.64 9.72
CA GLU A 193 5.92 -25.52 8.81
C GLU A 193 6.94 -24.78 7.92
N TYR A 194 6.84 -23.46 7.78
CA TYR A 194 7.71 -22.64 6.92
C TYR A 194 8.82 -21.94 7.68
N TRP A 195 8.75 -21.90 9.02
CA TRP A 195 9.64 -21.08 9.85
C TRP A 195 10.86 -21.82 10.40
N TYR A 196 10.81 -23.15 10.38
CA TYR A 196 11.78 -24.05 10.99
C TYR A 196 12.32 -25.07 9.99
N GLN A 197 12.42 -24.69 8.71
CA GLN A 197 13.12 -25.50 7.72
C GLN A 197 14.59 -25.07 7.73
N ASP A 198 15.45 -26.00 8.12
CA ASP A 198 16.91 -25.86 8.28
C ASP A 198 17.62 -25.44 6.97
#